data_AF-Q54TQ9-F1
#
_entry.id   AF-Q54TQ9-F1
#
_cell.length_a   1.000
_cell.length_b   1.000
_cell.length_c   1.000
_cell.angle_alpha   90.00
_cell.angle_beta   90.00
_cell.angle_gamma   90.00
#
_symmetry.space_group_name_H-M   'P 1'
#
loop_
_entity.id
_entity.type
_entity.pdbx_description
1 polymer ?
#
loop_
_entity_poly.entity_id
_entity_poly.type
_entity_poly.pdbx_seq_one_letter_code
_entity_poly.pdbx_strand_id
1 'polypeptide(L)'
;MKIILFLILIIFLINDCQGLKKGTTFGSDPNSDSAKCNDIKDLNVAWYYNWDKKPTCNAGIPGVEFIPTIWGSGSLPIGNLPNGSEWLIGFNEPNYNNQANLTPKQAADLWPQLEATGRKLVAPGVADCGQQLGGGCTYSTLDWYSQFLGNCSKCRIDAVSLHLYYCNADDMMNKINSLYQLTKKPVWLTEFACNSPASKESVVTFAQALLPRLENSTQVGRYSWFIPYCGGCGAGDLLYSSLYNDQSGNKNLTPIGQYYSNFQSNNGGGNGNGNGNGSDSGSDETGSSSNLIKSTLTFTLILILILLLF
;
A
#
# COMPACT_ATOMS: atom_id res chain seq x y z
N MET A 1 -2.34 32.84 -33.65
CA MET A 1 -3.42 31.94 -33.15
C MET A 1 -2.97 30.50 -32.85
N LYS A 2 -1.94 29.94 -33.51
CA LYS A 2 -1.46 28.56 -33.23
C LYS A 2 -0.68 28.38 -31.92
N ILE A 3 0.00 29.41 -31.42
CA ILE A 3 0.82 29.33 -30.19
C ILE A 3 -0.05 29.22 -28.93
N ILE A 4 -1.24 29.86 -28.92
CA ILE A 4 -2.16 29.81 -27.78
C ILE A 4 -2.76 28.40 -27.61
N LEU A 5 -2.95 27.66 -28.72
CA LEU A 5 -3.40 26.26 -28.64
C LEU A 5 -2.36 25.35 -27.97
N PHE A 6 -1.06 25.64 -28.12
CA PHE A 6 0.01 24.82 -27.54
C PHE A 6 0.15 25.04 -26.03
N LEU A 7 -0.10 26.27 -25.55
CA LEU A 7 -0.13 26.58 -24.12
C LEU A 7 -1.33 25.93 -23.40
N ILE A 8 -2.49 25.86 -24.06
CA ILE A 8 -3.66 25.15 -23.49
C ILE A 8 -3.41 23.64 -23.40
N LEU A 9 -2.63 23.05 -24.32
CA LEU A 9 -2.30 21.62 -24.27
C LEU A 9 -1.36 21.25 -23.11
N ILE A 10 -0.49 22.16 -22.67
CA ILE A 10 0.42 21.91 -21.54
C ILE A 10 -0.29 22.07 -20.19
N ILE A 11 -1.34 22.90 -20.11
CA ILE A 11 -2.10 23.11 -18.86
C ILE A 11 -3.02 21.93 -18.51
N PHE A 12 -3.36 21.03 -19.45
CA PHE A 12 -4.17 19.83 -19.16
C PHE A 12 -3.36 18.56 -18.85
N LEU A 13 -2.03 18.66 -18.68
CA LEU A 13 -1.23 17.56 -18.13
C LEU A 13 -0.90 17.73 -16.63
N ILE A 14 -1.72 18.50 -15.91
CA ILE A 14 -2.00 18.18 -14.52
C ILE A 14 -2.88 16.91 -14.57
N ASN A 15 -2.29 15.79 -14.98
CA ASN A 15 -2.88 14.52 -14.64
C ASN A 15 -2.98 14.54 -13.13
N ASP A 16 -4.21 14.41 -12.61
CA ASP A 16 -4.43 13.83 -11.30
C ASP A 16 -3.73 12.47 -11.32
N CYS A 17 -2.41 12.47 -11.13
CA CYS A 17 -1.64 11.28 -10.89
C CYS A 17 -2.03 10.90 -9.46
N GLN A 18 -3.21 10.30 -9.34
CA GLN A 18 -3.61 9.54 -8.17
C GLN A 18 -2.41 8.66 -7.83
N GLY A 19 -1.87 8.82 -6.62
CA GLY A 19 -0.74 8.05 -6.17
C GLY A 19 -1.03 6.57 -6.37
N LEU A 20 -0.22 5.89 -7.19
CA LEU A 20 -0.41 4.49 -7.57
C LEU A 20 -0.31 3.52 -6.38
N LYS A 21 0.06 4.04 -5.20
CA LYS A 21 0.30 3.27 -3.98
C LYS A 21 -0.97 2.99 -3.18
N LYS A 22 -1.92 3.92 -3.17
CA LYS A 22 -3.12 3.88 -2.33
C LYS A 22 -4.11 2.83 -2.84
N GLY A 23 -4.43 1.84 -2.01
CA GLY A 23 -5.36 0.77 -2.32
C GLY A 23 -6.37 0.51 -1.20
N THR A 24 -7.23 -0.48 -1.36
CA THR A 24 -8.12 -0.90 -0.26
C THR A 24 -8.39 -2.40 -0.32
N THR A 25 -8.72 -2.98 0.83
CA THR A 25 -9.35 -4.30 0.86
C THR A 25 -10.82 -4.14 0.52
N PHE A 26 -11.42 -5.07 -0.23
CA PHE A 26 -12.86 -5.03 -0.49
C PHE A 26 -13.42 -6.44 -0.68
N GLY A 27 -13.66 -7.11 0.45
CA GLY A 27 -14.17 -8.47 0.53
C GLY A 27 -15.64 -8.63 0.11
N SER A 28 -16.26 -9.69 0.62
CA SER A 28 -17.67 -9.98 0.39
C SER A 28 -18.57 -8.86 0.88
N ASP A 29 -19.47 -8.44 0.00
CA ASP A 29 -20.49 -7.42 0.25
C ASP A 29 -21.79 -7.90 -0.42
N PRO A 30 -22.94 -7.88 0.30
CA PRO A 30 -24.18 -8.46 -0.19
C PRO A 30 -24.88 -7.61 -1.28
N ASN A 31 -24.38 -6.41 -1.58
CA ASN A 31 -25.02 -5.52 -2.54
C ASN A 31 -24.77 -5.94 -4.00
N SER A 32 -25.51 -5.28 -4.90
CA SER A 32 -25.35 -5.40 -6.35
C SER A 32 -23.89 -5.13 -6.80
N ASP A 33 -23.51 -5.71 -7.93
CA ASP A 33 -22.19 -5.48 -8.53
C ASP A 33 -21.88 -3.98 -8.70
N SER A 34 -22.83 -3.22 -9.24
CA SER A 34 -22.72 -1.77 -9.41
C SER A 34 -22.50 -1.02 -8.10
N ALA A 35 -23.18 -1.42 -7.02
CA ALA A 35 -22.99 -0.78 -5.71
C ALA A 35 -21.56 -1.04 -5.19
N LYS A 36 -21.07 -2.28 -5.28
CA LYS A 36 -19.71 -2.63 -4.85
C LYS A 36 -18.65 -1.89 -5.68
N CYS A 37 -18.87 -1.77 -6.99
CA CYS A 37 -17.98 -1.00 -7.87
C CYS A 37 -18.00 0.50 -7.53
N ASN A 38 -19.16 1.08 -7.22
CA ASN A 38 -19.29 2.49 -6.83
C ASN A 38 -18.62 2.76 -5.48
N ASP A 39 -18.82 1.88 -4.48
CA ASP A 39 -18.14 2.01 -3.19
C ASP A 39 -16.62 2.04 -3.37
N ILE A 40 -16.04 1.06 -4.06
CA ILE A 40 -14.58 1.05 -4.30
C ILE A 40 -14.13 2.33 -5.04
N LYS A 41 -14.91 2.81 -6.01
CA LYS A 41 -14.63 4.03 -6.76
C LYS A 41 -14.62 5.27 -5.87
N ASP A 42 -15.56 5.40 -4.95
CA ASP A 42 -15.70 6.55 -4.05
C ASP A 42 -14.52 6.69 -3.06
N LEU A 43 -13.71 5.65 -2.90
CA LEU A 43 -12.47 5.69 -2.10
C LEU A 43 -11.28 6.31 -2.85
N ASN A 44 -11.40 6.62 -4.14
CA ASN A 44 -10.33 7.19 -4.97
C ASN A 44 -9.01 6.43 -4.84
N VAL A 45 -9.07 5.09 -4.89
CA VAL A 45 -7.91 4.20 -4.80
C VAL A 45 -7.40 3.80 -6.18
N ALA A 46 -6.12 3.50 -6.30
CA ALA A 46 -5.51 3.01 -7.55
C ALA A 46 -5.67 1.49 -7.72
N TRP A 47 -5.92 0.75 -6.64
CA TRP A 47 -6.04 -0.70 -6.66
C TRP A 47 -6.85 -1.24 -5.48
N TYR A 48 -7.32 -2.48 -5.58
CA TYR A 48 -7.93 -3.21 -4.47
C TYR A 48 -7.72 -4.73 -4.58
N TYR A 49 -7.97 -5.45 -3.50
CA TYR A 49 -8.05 -6.91 -3.49
C TYR A 49 -9.07 -7.41 -2.45
N ASN A 50 -9.40 -8.70 -2.47
CA ASN A 50 -10.50 -9.26 -1.67
C ASN A 50 -10.24 -10.69 -1.14
N TRP A 51 -8.97 -11.06 -0.96
CA TRP A 51 -8.53 -12.40 -0.54
C TRP A 51 -8.86 -13.55 -1.51
N ASP A 52 -9.51 -13.27 -2.64
CA ASP A 52 -9.87 -14.27 -3.65
C ASP A 52 -9.08 -14.04 -4.95
N LYS A 53 -9.14 -15.02 -5.84
CA LYS A 53 -8.65 -14.93 -7.22
C LYS A 53 -9.53 -14.05 -8.08
N LYS A 54 -10.81 -13.87 -7.73
CA LYS A 54 -11.81 -13.15 -8.52
C LYS A 54 -12.24 -11.85 -7.85
N PRO A 55 -12.51 -10.78 -8.62
CA PRO A 55 -12.92 -9.50 -8.07
C PRO A 55 -14.31 -9.54 -7.45
N THR A 56 -14.51 -8.73 -6.41
CA THR A 56 -15.84 -8.44 -5.85
C THR A 56 -16.71 -7.60 -6.81
N CYS A 57 -16.09 -6.66 -7.53
CA CYS A 57 -16.69 -5.84 -8.60
C CYS A 57 -16.38 -6.48 -9.97
N ASN A 58 -17.36 -7.15 -10.58
CA ASN A 58 -17.18 -7.88 -11.83
C ASN A 58 -17.11 -6.95 -13.05
N ALA A 59 -17.86 -5.85 -13.03
CA ALA A 59 -17.82 -4.85 -14.10
C ALA A 59 -16.44 -4.15 -14.21
N GLY A 60 -15.65 -4.16 -13.13
CA GLY A 60 -14.42 -3.40 -13.01
C GLY A 60 -14.67 -1.89 -12.85
N ILE A 61 -13.61 -1.15 -12.53
CA ILE A 61 -13.65 0.30 -12.37
C ILE A 61 -12.49 0.87 -13.20
N PRO A 62 -12.76 1.78 -14.15
CA PRO A 62 -11.70 2.39 -14.95
C PRO A 62 -10.63 3.03 -14.05
N GLY A 63 -9.36 2.67 -14.29
CA GLY A 63 -8.23 3.20 -13.52
C GLY A 63 -7.95 2.53 -12.18
N VAL A 64 -8.76 1.55 -11.75
CA VAL A 64 -8.55 0.81 -10.50
C VAL A 64 -8.19 -0.65 -10.80
N GLU A 65 -6.99 -1.06 -10.38
CA GLU A 65 -6.48 -2.42 -10.57
C GLU A 65 -7.06 -3.38 -9.50
N PHE A 66 -7.74 -4.44 -9.91
CA PHE A 66 -7.99 -5.59 -9.02
C PHE A 66 -6.76 -6.51 -9.02
N ILE A 67 -6.22 -6.82 -7.85
CA ILE A 67 -5.09 -7.74 -7.70
C ILE A 67 -5.58 -9.07 -7.11
N PRO A 68 -5.49 -10.19 -7.86
CA PRO A 68 -5.84 -11.51 -7.34
C PRO A 68 -4.96 -11.92 -6.15
N THR A 69 -5.52 -12.71 -5.24
CA THR A 69 -4.83 -13.22 -4.06
C THR A 69 -4.98 -14.74 -3.94
N ILE A 70 -3.91 -15.41 -3.53
CA ILE A 70 -3.94 -16.83 -3.15
C ILE A 70 -3.95 -16.88 -1.63
N TRP A 71 -5.13 -16.99 -1.01
CA TRP A 71 -5.26 -16.90 0.45
C TRP A 71 -4.42 -17.95 1.19
N GLY A 72 -4.45 -19.21 0.77
CA GLY A 72 -3.68 -20.28 1.42
C GLY A 72 -3.55 -21.52 0.54
N SER A 73 -3.10 -22.62 1.12
CA SER A 73 -2.97 -23.91 0.40
C SER A 73 -4.30 -24.40 -0.17
N GLY A 74 -5.43 -24.12 0.50
CA GLY A 74 -6.78 -24.44 0.01
C GLY A 74 -7.20 -23.67 -1.25
N SER A 75 -6.49 -22.59 -1.59
CA SER A 75 -6.69 -21.85 -2.85
C SER A 75 -5.87 -22.44 -4.01
N LEU A 76 -5.17 -23.55 -3.81
CA LEU A 76 -4.40 -24.26 -4.85
C LEU A 76 -5.17 -25.50 -5.35
N PRO A 77 -5.03 -25.88 -6.64
CA PRO A 77 -4.24 -25.21 -7.68
C PRO A 77 -4.81 -23.83 -8.07
N ILE A 78 -3.96 -22.95 -8.61
CA ILE A 78 -4.34 -21.56 -8.93
C ILE A 78 -5.46 -21.51 -9.98
N GLY A 79 -5.38 -22.32 -11.03
CA GLY A 79 -6.33 -22.27 -12.14
C GLY A 79 -6.25 -20.96 -12.92
N ASN A 80 -7.37 -20.54 -13.53
CA ASN A 80 -7.41 -19.30 -14.32
C ASN A 80 -7.51 -18.08 -13.41
N LEU A 81 -6.61 -17.12 -13.62
CA LEU A 81 -6.66 -15.79 -13.01
C LEU A 81 -7.36 -14.81 -13.96
N PRO A 82 -8.09 -13.80 -13.45
CA PRO A 82 -8.62 -12.74 -14.28
C PRO A 82 -7.50 -11.96 -14.96
N ASN A 83 -7.82 -11.36 -16.10
CA ASN A 83 -6.96 -10.37 -16.75
C ASN A 83 -7.03 -9.04 -15.98
N GLY A 84 -6.06 -8.16 -16.21
CA GLY A 84 -6.09 -6.78 -15.71
C GLY A 84 -4.98 -6.43 -14.73
N SER A 85 -4.40 -7.40 -14.03
CA SER A 85 -3.24 -7.17 -13.15
C SER A 85 -2.05 -8.02 -13.55
N GLU A 86 -0.85 -7.42 -13.61
CA GLU A 86 0.40 -8.18 -13.71
C GLU A 86 0.81 -8.82 -12.39
N TRP A 87 0.17 -8.44 -11.28
CA TRP A 87 0.52 -8.85 -9.93
C TRP A 87 -0.34 -10.01 -9.44
N LEU A 88 0.22 -10.77 -8.49
CA LEU A 88 -0.46 -11.78 -7.71
C LEU A 88 0.02 -11.66 -6.26
N ILE A 89 -0.92 -11.55 -5.32
CA ILE A 89 -0.61 -11.54 -3.89
C ILE A 89 -0.57 -12.99 -3.38
N GLY A 90 0.49 -13.32 -2.64
CA GLY A 90 0.69 -14.62 -2.01
C GLY A 90 -0.20 -14.87 -0.79
N PHE A 91 0.20 -15.86 0.01
CA PHE A 91 -0.58 -16.36 1.13
C PHE A 91 -0.92 -15.31 2.19
N ASN A 92 -2.14 -15.38 2.70
CA ASN A 92 -2.69 -14.49 3.70
C ASN A 92 -2.36 -14.97 5.11
N GLU A 93 -1.60 -14.19 5.86
CA GLU A 93 -1.24 -14.44 7.26
C GLU A 93 -0.79 -15.89 7.49
N PRO A 94 0.22 -16.39 6.75
CA PRO A 94 0.68 -17.77 6.88
C PRO A 94 1.17 -18.08 8.29
N ASN A 95 1.69 -17.09 9.02
CA ASN A 95 2.12 -17.25 10.39
C ASN A 95 0.97 -17.24 11.41
N TYR A 96 -0.30 -17.09 11.00
CA TYR A 96 -1.43 -17.01 11.92
C TYR A 96 -2.29 -18.28 11.87
N ASN A 97 -2.55 -18.88 13.04
CA ASN A 97 -3.16 -20.20 13.15
C ASN A 97 -4.60 -20.30 12.58
N ASN A 98 -5.34 -19.19 12.60
CA ASN A 98 -6.71 -19.10 12.11
C ASN A 98 -6.80 -18.61 10.65
N GLN A 99 -5.68 -18.46 9.95
CA GLN A 99 -5.62 -17.98 8.56
C GLN A 99 -5.00 -19.05 7.67
N ALA A 100 -4.08 -18.72 6.77
CA ALA A 100 -3.47 -19.72 5.90
C ALA A 100 -2.68 -20.77 6.69
N ASN A 101 -2.15 -20.42 7.86
CA ASN A 101 -1.50 -21.34 8.80
C ASN A 101 -0.45 -22.25 8.12
N LEU A 102 0.54 -21.61 7.49
CA LEU A 102 1.64 -22.26 6.78
C LEU A 102 2.97 -21.94 7.47
N THR A 103 3.74 -22.99 7.73
CA THR A 103 5.15 -22.83 8.06
C THR A 103 5.91 -22.17 6.89
N PRO A 104 7.03 -21.48 7.17
CA PRO A 104 7.87 -20.91 6.11
C PRO A 104 8.29 -21.94 5.06
N LYS A 105 8.57 -23.19 5.47
CA LYS A 105 8.92 -24.28 4.55
C LYS A 105 7.74 -24.67 3.65
N GLN A 106 6.54 -24.86 4.20
CA GLN A 106 5.36 -25.19 3.40
C GLN A 106 5.04 -24.09 2.38
N ALA A 107 5.15 -22.82 2.79
CA ALA A 107 4.97 -21.70 1.87
C ALA A 107 6.02 -21.71 0.74
N ALA A 108 7.29 -22.00 1.05
CA ALA A 108 8.35 -22.13 0.05
C ALA A 108 8.12 -23.32 -0.90
N ASP A 109 7.68 -24.47 -0.38
CA ASP A 109 7.39 -25.66 -1.19
C ASP A 109 6.20 -25.43 -2.17
N LEU A 110 5.24 -24.59 -1.79
CA LEU A 110 4.07 -24.24 -2.61
C LEU A 110 4.36 -23.08 -3.58
N TRP A 111 5.36 -22.24 -3.31
CA TRP A 111 5.67 -21.03 -4.06
C TRP A 111 5.85 -21.22 -5.57
N PRO A 112 6.46 -22.31 -6.07
CA PRO A 112 6.62 -22.55 -7.51
C PRO A 112 5.30 -22.54 -8.29
N GLN A 113 4.17 -22.88 -7.65
CA GLN A 113 2.85 -22.78 -8.30
C GLN A 113 2.47 -21.33 -8.62
N LEU A 114 2.82 -20.38 -7.74
CA LEU A 114 2.61 -18.96 -7.98
C LEU A 114 3.57 -18.45 -9.06
N GLU A 115 4.84 -18.88 -9.04
CA GLU A 115 5.82 -18.51 -10.06
C GLU A 115 5.42 -18.94 -11.47
N ALA A 116 4.83 -20.13 -11.59
CA ALA A 116 4.33 -20.68 -12.85
C ALA A 116 3.23 -19.83 -13.52
N THR A 117 2.60 -18.90 -12.80
CA THR A 117 1.63 -17.97 -13.39
C THR A 117 2.28 -16.91 -14.28
N GLY A 118 3.60 -16.69 -14.15
CA GLY A 118 4.31 -15.61 -14.85
C GLY A 118 4.00 -14.19 -14.34
N ARG A 119 3.08 -14.04 -13.37
CA ARG A 119 2.76 -12.75 -12.72
C ARG A 119 3.91 -12.27 -11.85
N LYS A 120 4.04 -10.96 -11.63
CA LYS A 120 4.85 -10.38 -10.54
C LYS A 120 4.28 -10.80 -9.20
N LEU A 121 5.14 -11.21 -8.27
CA LEU A 121 4.70 -11.82 -7.02
C LEU A 121 4.95 -10.94 -5.81
N VAL A 122 3.90 -10.73 -5.04
CA VAL A 122 4.01 -10.20 -3.67
C VAL A 122 4.10 -11.40 -2.74
N ALA A 123 5.18 -11.46 -1.95
CA ALA A 123 5.36 -12.50 -0.95
C ALA A 123 4.19 -12.52 0.05
N PRO A 124 4.02 -13.61 0.81
CA PRO A 124 2.91 -13.76 1.76
C PRO A 124 2.75 -12.57 2.72
N GLY A 125 1.52 -12.15 2.97
CA GLY A 125 1.19 -11.07 3.90
C GLY A 125 1.29 -11.57 5.33
N VAL A 126 2.42 -11.31 5.99
CA VAL A 126 2.70 -11.83 7.33
C VAL A 126 2.09 -10.90 8.38
N ALA A 127 1.37 -11.46 9.35
CA ALA A 127 0.76 -10.71 10.45
C ALA A 127 1.78 -10.37 11.54
N ASP A 128 1.74 -9.15 12.07
CA ASP A 128 2.47 -8.79 13.28
C ASP A 128 1.59 -9.02 14.52
N CYS A 129 1.89 -10.06 15.32
CA CYS A 129 1.19 -10.32 16.58
C CYS A 129 1.90 -9.73 17.81
N GLY A 130 2.74 -8.71 17.63
CA GLY A 130 3.50 -8.08 18.71
C GLY A 130 4.82 -8.80 19.05
N GLN A 131 5.46 -8.34 20.14
CA GLN A 131 6.82 -8.76 20.50
C GLN A 131 6.93 -10.18 21.06
N GLN A 132 5.90 -10.67 21.73
CA GLN A 132 5.86 -12.04 22.26
C GLN A 132 5.11 -12.92 21.27
N LEU A 133 5.65 -14.10 20.96
CA LEU A 133 4.89 -15.11 20.23
C LEU A 133 3.61 -15.41 21.00
N GLY A 134 2.48 -15.02 20.43
CA GLY A 134 1.19 -14.90 21.10
C GLY A 134 0.15 -14.32 20.14
N GLY A 135 -1.09 -14.18 20.61
CA GLY A 135 -2.18 -13.62 19.80
C GLY A 135 -2.67 -14.50 18.64
N GLY A 136 -2.07 -15.69 18.43
CA GLY A 136 -2.37 -16.61 17.33
C GLY A 136 -1.23 -16.76 16.31
N CYS A 137 -0.17 -15.93 16.40
CA CYS A 137 1.02 -16.11 15.56
C CYS A 137 1.87 -17.29 16.02
N THR A 138 2.30 -18.09 15.05
CA THR A 138 3.24 -19.21 15.20
C THR A 138 4.70 -18.79 15.01
N TYR A 139 4.92 -17.65 14.34
CA TYR A 139 6.24 -17.04 14.09
C TYR A 139 6.13 -15.52 14.18
N SER A 140 7.23 -14.85 14.54
CA SER A 140 7.35 -13.40 14.36
C SER A 140 7.51 -13.05 12.88
N THR A 141 7.18 -11.82 12.49
CA THR A 141 7.24 -11.37 11.10
C THR A 141 8.61 -11.59 10.45
N LEU A 142 9.68 -11.15 11.10
CA LEU A 142 11.03 -11.23 10.53
C LEU A 142 11.57 -12.66 10.55
N ASP A 143 11.26 -13.44 11.59
CA ASP A 143 11.66 -14.86 11.66
C ASP A 143 10.98 -15.68 10.57
N TRP A 144 9.67 -15.48 10.36
CA TRP A 144 8.93 -16.16 9.29
C TRP A 144 9.55 -15.85 7.91
N TYR A 145 9.81 -14.57 7.62
CA TYR A 145 10.43 -14.17 6.35
C TYR A 145 11.85 -14.70 6.17
N SER A 146 12.68 -14.64 7.22
CA SER A 146 14.04 -15.17 7.20
C SER A 146 14.04 -16.66 6.83
N GLN A 147 13.18 -17.45 7.48
CA GLN A 147 13.05 -18.87 7.20
C GLN A 147 12.43 -19.15 5.83
N PHE A 148 11.43 -18.37 5.41
CA PHE A 148 10.78 -18.55 4.10
C PHE A 148 11.79 -18.35 2.97
N LEU A 149 12.55 -17.26 3.02
CA LEU A 149 13.60 -16.95 2.06
C LEU A 149 14.75 -17.97 2.13
N GLY A 150 15.10 -18.46 3.33
CA GLY A 150 16.10 -19.51 3.52
C GLY A 150 15.70 -20.87 2.94
N ASN A 151 14.40 -21.19 2.93
CA ASN A 151 13.87 -22.41 2.30
C ASN A 151 13.64 -22.25 0.78
N CYS A 152 13.72 -21.02 0.26
CA CYS A 152 13.42 -20.70 -1.13
C CYS A 152 14.69 -20.70 -1.99
N SER A 153 14.94 -21.78 -2.74
CA SER A 153 16.03 -21.80 -3.73
C SER A 153 15.60 -21.07 -5.01
N LYS A 154 16.08 -19.82 -5.22
CA LYS A 154 15.82 -19.01 -6.43
C LYS A 154 14.36 -18.51 -6.63
N CYS A 155 13.56 -18.44 -5.57
CA CYS A 155 12.21 -17.88 -5.65
C CYS A 155 12.22 -16.44 -6.20
N ARG A 156 11.37 -16.17 -7.20
CA ARG A 156 11.06 -14.84 -7.70
C ARG A 156 10.07 -14.15 -6.77
N ILE A 157 10.52 -13.07 -6.16
CA ILE A 157 9.75 -12.22 -5.26
C ILE A 157 9.99 -10.77 -5.68
N ASP A 158 8.93 -10.10 -6.10
CA ASP A 158 8.96 -8.74 -6.65
C ASP A 158 8.64 -7.69 -5.58
N ALA A 159 7.84 -8.05 -4.58
CA ALA A 159 7.54 -7.25 -3.39
C ALA A 159 7.30 -8.16 -2.17
N VAL A 160 7.38 -7.61 -0.96
CA VAL A 160 7.07 -8.33 0.29
C VAL A 160 5.88 -7.70 0.98
N SER A 161 5.01 -8.51 1.59
CA SER A 161 3.78 -8.05 2.23
C SER A 161 3.82 -8.13 3.77
N LEU A 162 3.14 -7.19 4.41
CA LEU A 162 3.02 -7.03 5.86
C LEU A 162 1.60 -6.59 6.24
N HIS A 163 1.06 -7.12 7.34
CA HIS A 163 -0.24 -6.73 7.90
C HIS A 163 -0.07 -6.16 9.32
N LEU A 164 -0.59 -4.96 9.59
CA LEU A 164 -0.41 -4.24 10.87
C LEU A 164 -1.73 -3.65 11.40
N TYR A 165 -2.09 -3.97 12.64
CA TYR A 165 -3.42 -3.64 13.20
C TYR A 165 -3.35 -2.87 14.51
N TYR A 166 -2.59 -1.77 14.56
CA TYR A 166 -2.41 -0.96 15.77
C TYR A 166 -2.21 0.53 15.44
N CYS A 167 -2.50 1.40 16.40
CA CYS A 167 -2.63 2.84 16.16
C CYS A 167 -1.33 3.65 16.34
N ASN A 168 -0.17 3.08 15.98
CA ASN A 168 1.14 3.73 16.15
C ASN A 168 1.87 3.84 14.81
N ALA A 169 1.85 5.04 14.21
CA ALA A 169 2.46 5.30 12.91
C ALA A 169 3.99 5.14 12.92
N ASP A 170 4.66 5.47 14.03
CA ASP A 170 6.12 5.31 14.14
C ASP A 170 6.52 3.85 14.16
N ASP A 171 5.84 3.05 14.97
CA ASP A 171 6.11 1.62 15.04
C ASP A 171 5.79 0.92 13.71
N MET A 172 4.70 1.28 13.04
CA MET A 172 4.40 0.74 11.71
C MET A 172 5.51 1.03 10.69
N MET A 173 6.01 2.27 10.66
CA MET A 173 7.13 2.63 9.78
C MET A 173 8.42 1.90 10.18
N ASN A 174 8.68 1.69 11.47
CA ASN A 174 9.83 0.91 11.92
C ASN A 174 9.74 -0.56 11.49
N LYS A 175 8.55 -1.18 11.54
CA LYS A 175 8.33 -2.54 11.04
C LYS A 175 8.53 -2.64 9.53
N ILE A 176 7.97 -1.69 8.77
CA ILE A 176 8.18 -1.58 7.32
C ILE A 176 9.67 -1.49 7.00
N ASN A 177 10.38 -0.57 7.67
CA ASN A 177 11.81 -0.39 7.47
C ASN A 177 12.60 -1.67 7.80
N SER A 178 12.25 -2.35 8.89
CA SER A 178 12.91 -3.60 9.30
C SER A 178 12.73 -4.71 8.25
N LEU A 179 11.52 -4.88 7.73
CA LEU A 179 11.25 -5.86 6.67
C LEU A 179 11.96 -5.48 5.36
N TYR A 180 11.98 -4.20 5.00
CA TYR A 180 12.77 -3.71 3.86
C TYR A 180 14.26 -3.98 4.05
N GLN A 181 14.82 -3.77 5.25
CA GLN A 181 16.23 -4.02 5.51
C GLN A 181 16.59 -5.51 5.41
N LEU A 182 15.71 -6.41 5.85
CA LEU A 182 15.88 -7.86 5.72
C LEU A 182 15.85 -8.32 4.26
N THR A 183 14.91 -7.80 3.48
CA THR A 183 14.56 -8.38 2.17
C THR A 183 15.10 -7.61 0.97
N LYS A 184 15.39 -6.31 1.16
CA LYS A 184 15.72 -5.33 0.11
C LYS A 184 14.67 -5.28 -1.02
N LYS A 185 13.41 -5.59 -0.71
CA LYS A 185 12.27 -5.55 -1.63
C LYS A 185 11.30 -4.44 -1.23
N PRO A 186 10.59 -3.82 -2.20
CA PRO A 186 9.48 -2.92 -1.89
C PRO A 186 8.48 -3.62 -0.95
N VAL A 187 8.11 -2.93 0.13
CA VAL A 187 7.14 -3.41 1.10
C VAL A 187 5.76 -2.98 0.68
N TRP A 188 4.82 -3.92 0.63
CA TRP A 188 3.41 -3.66 0.50
C TRP A 188 2.78 -3.82 1.88
N LEU A 189 2.15 -2.76 2.37
CA LEU A 189 1.31 -2.83 3.57
C LEU A 189 -0.10 -3.21 3.11
N THR A 190 -0.30 -4.48 2.72
CA THR A 190 -1.57 -4.90 2.08
C THR A 190 -2.76 -4.78 3.03
N GLU A 191 -2.51 -4.87 4.33
CA GLU A 191 -3.52 -4.61 5.35
C GLU A 191 -2.96 -3.71 6.44
N PHE A 192 -3.67 -2.62 6.71
CA PHE A 192 -3.47 -1.89 7.94
C PHE A 192 -4.74 -1.21 8.44
N ALA A 193 -4.86 -1.15 9.75
CA ALA A 193 -5.92 -0.43 10.45
C ALA A 193 -5.46 -0.02 11.84
N CYS A 194 -6.18 0.90 12.45
CA CYS A 194 -6.04 1.21 13.87
C CYS A 194 -7.06 0.36 14.66
N ASN A 195 -6.57 -0.65 15.37
CA ASN A 195 -7.39 -1.46 16.27
C ASN A 195 -7.42 -0.89 17.68
N SER A 196 -8.56 -1.03 18.35
CA SER A 196 -8.81 -0.47 19.69
C SER A 196 -8.52 1.04 19.85
N PRO A 197 -8.98 1.89 18.91
CA PRO A 197 -8.89 3.34 19.07
C PRO A 197 -9.73 3.87 20.24
N ALA A 198 -9.32 4.99 20.82
CA ALA A 198 -10.11 5.68 21.84
C ALA A 198 -11.39 6.32 21.27
N SER A 199 -11.36 6.75 20.01
CA SER A 199 -12.49 7.36 19.30
C SER A 199 -12.35 7.27 17.77
N LYS A 200 -13.41 7.56 17.02
CA LYS A 200 -13.34 7.68 15.55
C LYS A 200 -12.31 8.72 15.11
N GLU A 201 -12.23 9.85 15.83
CA GLU A 201 -11.28 10.92 15.58
C GLU A 201 -9.84 10.48 15.80
N SER A 202 -9.58 9.62 16.79
CA SER A 202 -8.22 9.09 17.02
C SER A 202 -7.72 8.23 15.85
N VAL A 203 -8.62 7.55 15.12
CA VAL A 203 -8.28 6.85 13.87
C VAL A 203 -7.86 7.83 12.78
N VAL A 204 -8.57 8.96 12.66
CA VAL A 204 -8.22 10.03 11.70
C VAL A 204 -6.85 10.62 12.03
N THR A 205 -6.57 10.92 13.30
CA THR A 205 -5.25 11.41 13.75
C THR A 205 -4.14 10.43 13.42
N PHE A 206 -4.37 9.13 13.65
CA PHE A 206 -3.43 8.08 13.27
C PHE A 206 -3.17 8.06 11.75
N ALA A 207 -4.22 8.12 10.94
CA ALA A 207 -4.10 8.14 9.49
C ALA A 207 -3.37 9.41 8.98
N GLN A 208 -3.62 10.56 9.59
CA GLN A 208 -2.92 11.81 9.31
C GLN A 208 -1.41 11.72 9.56
N ALA A 209 -1.01 10.96 10.59
CA ALA A 209 0.40 10.71 10.87
C ALA A 209 1.04 9.69 9.91
N LEU A 210 0.29 8.66 9.49
CA LEU A 210 0.82 7.53 8.73
C LEU A 210 0.80 7.72 7.21
N LEU A 211 -0.33 8.13 6.62
CA LEU A 211 -0.52 8.10 5.16
C LEU A 211 0.51 8.95 4.41
N PRO A 212 0.87 10.18 4.83
CA PRO A 212 1.92 10.94 4.17
C PRO A 212 3.28 10.23 4.16
N ARG A 213 3.57 9.42 5.19
CA ARG A 213 4.84 8.67 5.30
C ARG A 213 4.84 7.45 4.39
N LEU A 214 3.71 6.74 4.29
CA LEU A 214 3.55 5.62 3.36
C LEU A 214 3.67 6.12 1.90
N GLU A 215 3.02 7.23 1.58
CA GLU A 215 3.04 7.79 0.23
C GLU A 215 4.46 8.22 -0.18
N ASN A 216 5.15 8.97 0.69
CA ASN A 216 6.49 9.51 0.40
C ASN A 216 7.64 8.50 0.59
N SER A 217 7.40 7.34 1.21
CA SER A 217 8.44 6.34 1.43
C SER A 217 8.87 5.67 0.13
N THR A 218 10.17 5.67 -0.16
CA THR A 218 10.75 4.92 -1.29
C THR A 218 10.76 3.41 -1.07
N GLN A 219 10.53 2.96 0.18
CA GLN A 219 10.50 1.55 0.56
C GLN A 219 9.10 0.96 0.44
N VAL A 220 8.06 1.79 0.60
CA VAL A 220 6.66 1.37 0.47
C VAL A 220 6.26 1.41 -1.00
N GLY A 221 5.96 0.24 -1.55
CA GLY A 221 5.48 0.09 -2.93
C GLY A 221 3.98 0.37 -3.05
N ARG A 222 3.18 -0.20 -2.16
CA ARG A 222 1.71 -0.03 -2.10
C ARG A 222 1.22 -0.18 -0.66
N TYR A 223 0.03 0.33 -0.36
CA TYR A 223 -0.62 0.16 0.93
C TYR A 223 -2.14 0.11 0.77
N SER A 224 -2.82 -0.67 1.59
CA SER A 224 -4.27 -0.85 1.49
C SER A 224 -4.93 -0.82 2.87
N TRP A 225 -5.88 0.11 3.04
CA TRP A 225 -6.61 0.26 4.30
C TRP A 225 -7.55 -0.93 4.51
N PHE A 226 -7.51 -1.48 5.73
CA PHE A 226 -8.46 -2.46 6.23
C PHE A 226 -9.42 -1.76 7.21
N ILE A 227 -10.73 -1.72 7.00
CA ILE A 227 -11.58 -2.44 6.04
C ILE A 227 -12.74 -1.52 5.61
N PRO A 228 -13.41 -1.74 4.46
CA PRO A 228 -14.56 -0.94 4.06
C PRO A 228 -15.63 -0.86 5.14
N TYR A 229 -15.99 -1.99 5.75
CA TYR A 229 -16.90 -2.02 6.90
C TYR A 229 -16.71 -3.30 7.71
N CYS A 230 -16.56 -3.17 9.04
CA CYS A 230 -16.56 -4.32 9.95
C CYS A 230 -17.86 -4.41 10.76
N GLY A 231 -18.89 -5.04 10.20
CA GLY A 231 -20.21 -5.15 10.84
C GLY A 231 -20.27 -6.01 12.10
N GLY A 232 -19.31 -6.90 12.30
CA GLY A 232 -19.22 -7.74 13.49
C GLY A 232 -18.23 -7.25 14.56
N CYS A 233 -17.52 -6.15 14.30
CA CYS A 233 -16.50 -5.64 15.22
C CYS A 233 -17.12 -4.80 16.35
N GLY A 234 -16.54 -4.85 17.55
CA GLY A 234 -16.84 -3.91 18.60
C GLY A 234 -16.27 -2.50 18.31
N ALA A 235 -16.83 -1.49 18.97
CA ALA A 235 -16.27 -0.13 18.97
C ALA A 235 -14.84 -0.08 19.54
N GLY A 236 -14.51 -1.00 20.45
CA GLY A 236 -13.15 -1.20 20.98
C GLY A 236 -12.24 -2.07 20.09
N ASP A 237 -12.71 -2.45 18.90
CA ASP A 237 -11.94 -3.21 17.91
C ASP A 237 -11.79 -2.37 16.62
N LEU A 238 -12.09 -2.96 15.45
CA LEU A 238 -11.91 -2.33 14.13
C LEU A 238 -13.13 -1.56 13.63
N LEU A 239 -14.25 -1.53 14.36
CA LEU A 239 -15.47 -0.86 13.88
C LEU A 239 -15.20 0.62 13.54
N TYR A 240 -14.47 1.34 14.39
CA TYR A 240 -14.11 2.75 14.16
C TYR A 240 -13.11 2.96 13.03
N SER A 241 -12.41 1.91 12.59
CA SER A 241 -11.55 1.92 11.40
C SER A 241 -12.29 1.59 10.10
N SER A 242 -13.60 1.34 10.15
CA SER A 242 -14.42 1.15 8.94
C SER A 242 -14.43 2.41 8.08
N LEU A 243 -14.21 2.29 6.77
CA LEU A 243 -14.29 3.43 5.83
C LEU A 243 -15.75 3.87 5.61
N TYR A 244 -16.69 2.95 5.70
CA TYR A 244 -18.13 3.18 5.60
C TYR A 244 -18.84 2.92 6.92
N ASN A 245 -19.97 3.58 7.14
CA ASN A 245 -20.77 3.39 8.35
C ASN A 245 -21.53 2.05 8.37
N ASP A 246 -21.79 1.44 7.21
CA ASP A 246 -22.57 0.21 7.05
C ASP A 246 -22.26 -0.51 5.71
N GLN A 247 -23.01 -1.60 5.42
CA GLN A 247 -23.02 -2.28 4.11
C GLN A 247 -24.25 -1.91 3.27
N SER A 248 -24.81 -0.71 3.36
CA SER A 248 -25.91 -0.30 2.47
C SER A 248 -25.41 -0.08 1.03
N GLY A 249 -26.27 -0.10 0.01
CA GLY A 249 -25.83 0.08 -1.38
C GLY A 249 -25.44 1.52 -1.78
N ASN A 250 -25.57 2.50 -0.87
CA ASN A 250 -25.27 3.93 -1.05
C ASN A 250 -24.71 4.50 0.27
N LYS A 251 -23.49 4.07 0.64
CA LYS A 251 -22.97 4.22 2.00
C LYS A 251 -22.49 5.64 2.28
N ASN A 252 -22.71 6.08 3.52
CA ASN A 252 -22.00 7.25 4.03
C ASN A 252 -20.60 6.84 4.49
N LEU A 253 -19.59 7.57 4.04
CA LEU A 253 -18.23 7.46 4.59
C LEU A 253 -18.22 7.84 6.08
N THR A 254 -17.40 7.15 6.86
CA THR A 254 -17.03 7.56 8.22
C THR A 254 -16.04 8.74 8.16
N PRO A 255 -15.70 9.40 9.28
CA PRO A 255 -14.64 10.41 9.28
C PRO A 255 -13.30 9.91 8.72
N ILE A 256 -12.91 8.66 9.03
CA ILE A 256 -11.70 8.06 8.43
C ILE A 256 -11.90 7.75 6.95
N GLY A 257 -13.08 7.29 6.54
CA GLY A 257 -13.41 7.10 5.12
C GLY A 257 -13.32 8.37 4.30
N GLN A 258 -13.85 9.48 4.83
CA GLN A 258 -13.76 10.80 4.21
C GLN A 258 -12.30 11.26 4.10
N TYR A 259 -11.51 11.09 5.17
CA TYR A 259 -10.09 11.41 5.13
C TYR A 259 -9.34 10.56 4.11
N TYR A 260 -9.56 9.24 4.10
CA TYR A 260 -8.88 8.30 3.22
C TYR A 260 -9.22 8.51 1.74
N SER A 261 -10.51 8.74 1.43
CA SER A 261 -10.98 9.07 0.09
C SER A 261 -10.37 10.37 -0.43
N ASN A 262 -10.32 11.41 0.40
CA ASN A 262 -9.78 12.72 0.04
C ASN A 262 -8.25 12.80 0.13
N PHE A 263 -7.57 11.79 0.69
CA PHE A 263 -6.12 11.78 0.76
C PHE A 263 -5.53 11.64 -0.65
N GLN A 264 -4.99 12.73 -1.17
CA GLN A 264 -4.27 12.77 -2.43
C GLN A 264 -2.77 12.69 -2.17
N SER A 265 -2.07 11.94 -3.03
CA SER A 265 -0.61 12.01 -3.08
C SER A 265 -0.21 13.42 -3.48
N ASN A 266 0.49 14.15 -2.61
CA ASN A 266 1.13 15.41 -2.99
C ASN A 266 2.26 15.12 -3.98
N ASN A 267 1.93 14.86 -5.24
CA ASN A 267 2.85 15.04 -6.36
C ASN A 267 2.90 16.53 -6.68
N GLY A 268 3.47 17.31 -5.76
CA GLY A 268 3.63 18.75 -5.87
C GLY A 268 4.50 19.25 -4.72
N GLY A 269 5.73 19.64 -5.03
CA GLY A 269 6.70 20.13 -4.04
C GLY A 269 6.11 21.22 -3.16
N GLY A 270 5.89 20.90 -1.88
CA GLY A 270 5.43 21.81 -0.85
C GLY A 270 6.42 21.78 0.31
N ASN A 271 7.27 22.80 0.35
CA ASN A 271 8.27 23.05 1.37
C ASN A 271 7.65 23.04 2.79
N GLY A 272 7.82 21.93 3.52
CA GLY A 272 7.44 21.82 4.93
C GLY A 272 8.46 22.54 5.80
N ASN A 273 8.18 23.81 6.06
CA ASN A 273 8.99 24.72 6.86
C ASN A 273 8.94 24.31 8.35
N GLY A 274 9.83 23.40 8.77
CA GLY A 274 10.01 22.96 10.15
C GLY A 274 11.11 23.76 10.84
N ASN A 275 10.71 24.82 11.53
CA ASN A 275 11.53 25.72 12.32
C ASN A 275 12.20 24.97 13.49
N GLY A 276 13.53 24.95 13.56
CA GLY A 276 14.30 24.28 14.62
C GLY A 276 15.62 24.98 14.87
N ASN A 277 15.62 25.86 15.88
CA ASN A 277 16.77 26.57 16.43
C ASN A 277 17.86 25.64 16.98
N GLY A 278 19.11 26.08 16.84
CA GLY A 278 20.05 26.07 17.97
C GLY A 278 21.21 25.08 17.95
N SER A 279 22.36 25.59 17.49
CA SER A 279 23.69 25.50 18.15
C SER A 279 24.21 24.15 18.64
N ASP A 280 25.28 23.62 18.02
CA ASP A 280 26.64 23.68 18.57
C ASP A 280 27.70 23.07 17.61
N SER A 281 28.89 23.67 17.70
CA SER A 281 30.25 23.45 17.20
C SER A 281 30.71 22.07 16.71
N GLY A 282 31.63 22.07 15.73
CA GLY A 282 32.58 20.98 15.49
C GLY A 282 33.14 20.92 14.08
N SER A 283 34.39 21.33 13.91
CA SER A 283 35.25 21.23 12.73
C SER A 283 35.66 19.78 12.42
N ASP A 284 35.67 19.37 11.14
CA ASP A 284 36.90 19.00 10.43
C ASP A 284 36.63 18.44 9.03
N GLU A 285 37.68 18.54 8.24
CA GLU A 285 37.79 18.55 6.78
C GLU A 285 37.57 17.22 6.02
N THR A 286 37.40 17.41 4.71
CA THR A 286 37.68 16.52 3.56
C THR A 286 36.65 15.47 3.15
N GLY A 287 36.08 15.67 1.95
CA GLY A 287 35.22 14.69 1.29
C GLY A 287 34.51 15.23 0.05
N SER A 288 35.15 15.03 -1.10
CA SER A 288 34.79 15.49 -2.45
C SER A 288 33.43 14.99 -2.98
N SER A 289 32.97 15.67 -4.05
CA SER A 289 32.02 15.27 -5.10
C SER A 289 30.56 15.77 -5.03
N SER A 290 30.42 17.09 -5.13
CA SER A 290 29.20 17.79 -5.59
C SER A 290 29.24 18.04 -7.11
N ASN A 291 28.88 17.03 -7.92
CA ASN A 291 28.55 17.15 -9.36
C ASN A 291 27.68 15.93 -9.68
N LEU A 292 26.40 16.02 -10.07
CA LEU A 292 26.00 16.18 -11.48
C LEU A 292 24.44 16.12 -11.62
N ILE A 293 23.66 17.03 -11.00
CA ILE A 293 22.21 17.13 -11.34
C ILE A 293 21.71 18.59 -11.49
N LYS A 294 22.48 19.60 -11.09
CA LYS A 294 22.04 21.01 -11.18
C LYS A 294 22.25 21.69 -12.55
N SER A 295 22.85 21.06 -13.56
CA SER A 295 23.05 21.74 -14.86
C SER A 295 22.00 21.42 -15.93
N THR A 296 21.19 20.37 -15.81
CA THR A 296 20.22 20.05 -16.87
C THR A 296 19.02 20.98 -16.90
N LEU A 297 18.56 21.51 -15.77
CA LEU A 297 17.39 22.40 -15.73
C LEU A 297 17.67 23.84 -16.18
N THR A 298 18.89 24.35 -15.95
CA THR A 298 19.26 25.71 -16.36
C THR A 298 19.57 25.79 -17.86
N PHE A 299 20.10 24.72 -18.47
CA PHE A 299 20.33 24.70 -19.92
C PHE A 299 19.04 24.74 -20.73
N THR A 300 17.99 24.04 -20.29
CA THR A 300 16.70 24.05 -21.01
C THR A 300 16.03 25.42 -20.95
N LEU A 301 16.12 26.12 -19.81
CA LEU A 301 15.52 27.44 -19.66
C LEU A 301 16.27 28.52 -20.47
N ILE A 302 17.60 28.43 -20.55
CA ILE A 302 18.40 29.37 -21.34
C ILE A 302 18.20 29.14 -22.84
N LEU A 303 18.09 27.89 -23.31
CA LEU A 303 17.82 27.62 -24.73
C LEU A 303 16.48 28.20 -25.20
N ILE A 304 15.45 28.17 -24.33
CA ILE A 304 14.12 28.72 -24.64
C ILE A 304 14.17 30.26 -24.72
N LEU A 305 14.99 30.92 -23.90
CA LEU A 305 15.14 32.38 -23.94
C LEU A 305 15.96 32.87 -25.15
N ILE A 306 16.96 32.12 -25.61
CA ILE A 306 17.77 32.52 -26.78
C ILE A 306 16.95 32.38 -28.08
N LEU A 307 16.07 31.37 -28.18
CA LEU A 307 15.20 31.20 -29.35
C LEU A 307 14.04 32.21 -29.44
N LEU A 308 13.85 33.06 -28.42
CA LEU A 308 12.87 34.16 -28.46
C LEU A 308 13.50 35.51 -28.88
N LEU A 309 14.81 35.58 -29.09
CA LEU A 309 15.52 36.80 -29.51
C LEU A 309 16.06 36.75 -30.95
N PHE A 310 15.70 35.72 -31.72
CA PHE A 310 15.91 35.62 -33.17
C PHE A 310 14.62 35.18 -33.86
#